data_AF-A0A0F9IP74-F1
#
_entry.id   AF-A0A0F9IP74-F1
#
_cell.length_a   1.000
_cell.length_b   1.000
_cell.length_c   1.000
_cell.angle_alpha   90.00
_cell.angle_beta   90.00
_cell.angle_gamma   90.00
#
_symmetry.space_group_name_H-M   'P 1'
#
loop_
_entity.id
_entity.type
_entity.pdbx_description
1 polymer ?
#
loop_
_entity_poly.entity_id
_entity_poly.type
_entity_poly.pdbx_seq_one_letter_code
_entity_poly.pdbx_strand_id
1 'polypeptide(L)'
;MQIKRETLNFLGFSPSGDLGPLTSYHSARVGTVWFTKAPPLSPPSAFQRRQRDRMRLAAQAWKALSDETRHLWHDACRRAHLYVHGYNLWIFWQLSRKRGIMATIERNSGITLL
;
A
#
# COMPACT_ATOMS: atom_id res chain seq x y z
N MET A 1 -9.36 3.48 25.22
CA MET A 1 -10.78 3.78 24.95
C MET A 1 -11.43 2.57 24.31
N GLN A 2 -12.63 2.18 24.74
CA GLN A 2 -13.38 1.08 24.13
C GLN A 2 -14.56 1.66 23.37
N ILE A 3 -14.68 1.34 22.09
CA ILE A 3 -15.85 1.70 21.28
C ILE A 3 -16.58 0.42 20.94
N LYS A 4 -17.89 0.37 21.21
CA LYS A 4 -18.73 -0.78 20.84
C LYS A 4 -18.65 -0.99 19.32
N ARG A 5 -18.59 -2.26 18.92
CA ARG A 5 -18.44 -2.65 17.52
C ARG A 5 -19.63 -2.19 16.67
N GLU A 6 -20.84 -2.19 17.22
CA GLU A 6 -22.05 -1.75 16.50
C GLU A 6 -21.93 -0.29 16.02
N THR A 7 -21.39 0.60 16.86
CA THR A 7 -21.22 2.02 16.54
C THR A 7 -20.26 2.23 15.36
N LEU A 8 -19.16 1.46 15.35
CA LEU A 8 -18.15 1.53 14.30
C LEU A 8 -18.66 0.92 12.98
N ASN A 9 -19.39 -0.20 13.05
CA ASN A 9 -20.02 -0.83 11.90
C ASN A 9 -21.08 0.06 11.26
N PHE A 10 -21.88 0.77 12.07
CA PHE A 10 -22.88 1.73 11.59
C PHE A 10 -22.23 2.85 10.75
N LEU A 11 -21.05 3.31 11.16
CA LEU A 11 -20.26 4.29 10.41
C LEU A 11 -19.46 3.69 9.23
N GLY A 12 -19.57 2.38 8.98
CA GLY A 12 -18.78 1.68 7.98
C GLY A 12 -17.27 1.69 8.27
N PHE A 13 -16.88 1.90 9.53
CA PHE A 13 -15.50 2.17 9.91
C PHE A 13 -14.94 1.05 10.80
N SER A 14 -14.11 0.18 10.22
CA SER A 14 -13.53 -0.98 10.94
C SER A 14 -11.99 -0.94 10.94
N PRO A 15 -11.36 0.00 11.67
CA PRO A 15 -9.92 0.16 11.60
C PRO A 15 -9.17 -0.89 12.44
N SER A 16 -8.09 -1.40 11.88
CA SER A 16 -7.10 -2.23 12.56
C SER A 16 -5.71 -1.71 12.22
N GLY A 17 -4.88 -1.46 13.24
CA GLY A 17 -3.56 -0.86 13.11
C GLY A 17 -3.51 0.60 13.55
N ASP A 18 -2.52 1.33 13.04
CA ASP A 18 -2.24 2.71 13.45
C ASP A 18 -3.08 3.73 12.66
N LEU A 19 -3.82 4.57 13.39
CA LEU A 19 -4.51 5.77 12.92
C LEU A 19 -3.94 6.99 13.64
N GLY A 20 -2.93 7.61 13.03
CA GLY A 20 -2.23 8.76 13.61
C GLY A 20 -1.60 8.41 14.97
N PRO A 21 -2.02 9.05 16.08
CA PRO A 21 -1.50 8.78 17.43
C PRO A 21 -2.19 7.60 18.13
N LEU A 22 -3.16 6.94 17.50
CA LEU A 22 -3.90 5.83 18.09
C LEU A 22 -3.61 4.53 17.33
N THR A 23 -3.59 3.42 18.05
CA THR A 23 -3.62 2.07 17.46
C THR A 23 -4.94 1.41 17.86
N SER A 24 -5.61 0.80 16.89
CA SER A 24 -6.84 0.03 17.11
C SER A 24 -6.66 -1.44 16.76
N TYR A 25 -7.33 -2.33 17.49
CA TYR A 25 -7.49 -3.73 17.08
C TYR A 25 -8.84 -4.28 17.55
N HIS A 26 -9.28 -5.34 16.88
CA HIS A 26 -10.50 -6.04 17.26
C HIS A 26 -10.19 -7.12 18.29
N SER A 27 -10.86 -7.04 19.44
CA SER A 27 -10.89 -8.06 20.47
C SER A 27 -12.21 -8.82 20.41
N ALA A 28 -12.14 -10.14 20.48
CA ALA A 28 -13.32 -10.99 20.56
C ALA A 28 -14.15 -10.75 21.84
N ARG A 29 -13.53 -10.23 22.92
CA ARG A 29 -14.18 -10.07 24.23
C ARG A 29 -14.84 -8.71 24.44
N VAL A 30 -14.26 -7.64 23.88
CA VAL A 30 -14.63 -6.26 24.24
C VAL A 30 -14.87 -5.35 23.03
N GLY A 31 -14.90 -5.91 21.81
CA GLY A 31 -15.08 -5.12 20.58
C GLY A 31 -13.79 -4.46 20.12
N THR A 32 -13.85 -3.19 19.70
CA THR A 32 -12.66 -2.49 19.19
C THR A 32 -11.94 -1.76 20.33
N VAL A 33 -10.69 -2.13 20.56
CA VAL A 33 -9.81 -1.51 21.54
C VAL A 33 -8.99 -0.44 20.87
N TRP A 34 -8.97 0.76 21.47
CA TRP A 34 -8.15 1.89 21.05
C TRP A 34 -7.18 2.27 22.16
N PHE A 35 -5.91 2.42 21.82
CA PHE A 35 -4.86 2.84 22.74
C PHE A 35 -3.92 3.84 22.07
N THR A 36 -3.21 4.63 22.87
CA THR A 36 -2.13 5.48 22.38
C THR A 36 -1.11 4.62 21.66
N LYS A 37 -0.70 5.04 20.47
CA LYS A 37 0.23 4.31 19.62
C LYS A 37 1.37 3.72 20.45
N ALA A 38 1.34 2.40 20.63
CA ALA A 38 2.44 1.71 21.28
C ALA A 38 3.41 1.30 20.18
N PRO A 39 4.61 1.90 20.09
CA PRO A 39 5.61 1.39 19.18
C PRO A 39 5.86 -0.08 19.50
N PRO A 40 6.13 -0.92 18.49
CA PRO A 40 6.44 -2.32 18.73
C PRO A 40 7.59 -2.43 19.73
N LEU A 41 7.38 -3.18 20.80
CA LEU A 41 8.36 -3.36 21.88
C LEU A 41 9.65 -4.01 21.37
N SER A 42 9.52 -4.91 20.40
CA SER A 42 10.66 -5.51 19.73
C SER A 42 11.12 -4.63 18.58
N PRO A 43 12.43 -4.34 18.47
CA PRO A 43 12.95 -3.64 17.32
C PRO A 43 12.64 -4.44 16.04
N PRO A 44 12.43 -3.77 14.90
CA PRO A 44 12.15 -4.47 13.65
C PRO A 44 13.31 -5.40 13.29
N SER A 45 12.97 -6.63 12.90
CA SER A 45 13.97 -7.61 12.47
C SER A 45 14.75 -7.11 11.26
N ALA A 46 15.93 -7.67 11.01
CA ALA A 46 16.73 -7.31 9.83
C ALA A 46 15.92 -7.47 8.52
N PHE A 47 15.09 -8.51 8.42
CA PHE A 47 14.20 -8.72 7.28
C PHE A 47 13.13 -7.64 7.18
N GLN A 48 12.49 -7.26 8.29
CA GLN A 48 11.50 -6.17 8.31
C GLN A 48 12.12 -4.84 7.89
N ARG A 49 13.33 -4.52 8.40
CA ARG A 49 14.07 -3.32 7.98
C ARG A 49 14.34 -3.34 6.47
N ARG A 50 14.88 -4.45 5.96
CA ARG A 50 15.13 -4.63 4.52
C ARG A 50 13.87 -4.41 3.68
N GLN A 51 12.72 -4.97 4.07
CA GLN A 51 11.47 -4.78 3.31
C GLN A 51 10.99 -3.32 3.35
N ARG A 52 11.06 -2.67 4.53
CA ARG A 52 10.72 -1.25 4.67
C ARG A 52 11.64 -0.36 3.82
N ASP A 53 12.93 -0.65 3.78
CA ASP A 53 13.89 0.10 3.00
C ASP A 53 13.64 -0.08 1.50
N ARG A 54 13.35 -1.30 1.03
CA ARG A 54 12.97 -1.55 -0.37
C ARG A 54 11.73 -0.75 -0.79
N MET A 55 10.69 -0.75 0.06
CA MET A 55 9.47 0.03 -0.17
C MET A 55 9.77 1.54 -0.19
N ARG A 56 10.57 2.03 0.76
CA ARG A 56 10.94 3.45 0.85
C ARG A 56 11.68 3.91 -0.40
N LEU A 57 12.68 3.14 -0.84
CA LEU A 57 13.45 3.43 -2.04
C LEU A 57 12.58 3.40 -3.30
N ALA A 58 11.68 2.42 -3.43
CA ALA A 58 10.77 2.35 -4.58
C ALA A 58 9.83 3.56 -4.65
N ALA A 59 9.33 4.02 -3.49
CA ALA A 59 8.48 5.21 -3.39
C ALA A 59 9.26 6.50 -3.69
N GLN A 60 10.51 6.61 -3.23
CA GLN A 60 11.38 7.72 -3.58
C GLN A 60 11.68 7.76 -5.08
N ALA A 61 11.96 6.60 -5.68
CA ALA A 61 12.16 6.49 -7.12
C ALA A 61 10.92 6.93 -7.92
N TRP A 62 9.71 6.59 -7.46
CA TRP A 62 8.46 7.09 -8.07
C TRP A 62 8.35 8.62 -8.04
N LYS A 63 8.70 9.23 -6.89
CA LYS A 63 8.69 10.69 -6.75
C LYS A 63 9.70 11.37 -7.66
N ALA A 64 10.82 10.71 -7.94
CA ALA A 64 11.86 11.20 -8.83
C ALA A 64 11.52 11.06 -10.33
N LEU A 65 10.49 10.28 -10.70
CA LEU A 65 10.00 10.24 -12.08
C LEU A 65 9.41 11.58 -12.49
N SER A 66 9.52 11.91 -13.77
CA SER A 66 8.81 13.05 -14.35
C SER A 66 7.30 12.82 -14.32
N ASP A 67 6.52 13.90 -14.39
CA ASP A 67 5.06 13.81 -14.42
C ASP A 67 4.57 13.06 -15.66
N GLU A 68 5.19 13.27 -16.82
CA GLU A 68 4.89 12.57 -18.07
C GLU A 68 5.10 11.07 -17.89
N THR A 69 6.23 10.67 -17.28
CA THR A 69 6.52 9.26 -17.02
C THR A 69 5.48 8.67 -16.09
N ARG A 70 5.15 9.36 -14.98
CA ARG A 70 4.10 8.91 -14.06
C ARG A 70 2.78 8.71 -14.82
N HIS A 71 2.37 9.68 -15.63
CA HIS A 71 1.16 9.60 -16.45
C HIS A 71 1.11 8.35 -17.33
N LEU A 72 2.23 7.92 -17.94
CA LEU A 72 2.27 6.66 -18.69
C LEU A 72 1.91 5.45 -17.83
N TRP A 73 2.38 5.37 -16.59
CA TRP A 73 2.01 4.29 -15.67
C TRP A 73 0.52 4.30 -15.31
N HIS A 74 -0.07 5.49 -15.13
CA HIS A 74 -1.52 5.60 -14.89
C HIS A 74 -2.33 5.20 -16.12
N ASP A 75 -1.93 5.67 -17.31
CA ASP A 75 -2.60 5.33 -18.55
C ASP A 75 -2.46 3.86 -18.91
N ALA A 76 -1.31 3.25 -18.61
CA ALA A 76 -1.12 1.81 -18.80
C ALA A 76 -2.11 1.02 -17.93
N CYS A 77 -2.28 1.38 -16.65
CA CYS A 77 -3.30 0.77 -15.80
C CYS A 77 -4.71 0.93 -16.37
N ARG A 78 -5.06 2.14 -16.81
CA ARG A 78 -6.38 2.45 -17.36
C ARG A 78 -6.68 1.66 -18.63
N ARG A 79 -5.75 1.65 -19.60
CA ARG A 79 -5.90 0.96 -20.88
C ARG A 79 -5.84 -0.57 -20.75
N ALA A 80 -5.06 -1.09 -19.81
CA ALA A 80 -5.03 -2.51 -19.49
C ALA A 80 -6.18 -2.94 -18.54
N HIS A 81 -7.12 -2.05 -18.22
CA HIS A 81 -8.27 -2.30 -17.32
C HIS A 81 -7.86 -2.85 -15.95
N LEU A 82 -6.74 -2.37 -15.41
CA LEU A 82 -6.28 -2.74 -14.08
C LEU A 82 -7.02 -1.91 -13.02
N TYR A 83 -7.61 -2.56 -12.03
CA TYR A 83 -8.24 -1.91 -10.87
C TYR A 83 -7.21 -1.41 -9.84
N VAL A 84 -6.10 -0.83 -10.32
CA VAL A 84 -5.03 -0.27 -9.49
C VAL A 84 -4.50 1.03 -10.11
N HIS A 85 -3.96 1.89 -9.24
CA HIS A 85 -3.32 3.13 -9.64
C HIS A 85 -1.91 2.90 -10.24
N GLY A 86 -1.41 3.81 -11.09
CA GLY A 86 -0.08 3.70 -11.71
C GLY A 86 1.05 3.52 -10.68
N TYR A 87 0.95 4.22 -9.55
CA TYR A 87 1.85 4.04 -8.40
C TYR A 87 1.89 2.59 -7.88
N ASN A 88 0.74 1.93 -7.76
CA ASN A 88 0.68 0.55 -7.27
C ASN A 88 1.35 -0.41 -8.27
N LEU A 89 1.15 -0.18 -9.57
CA LEU A 89 1.81 -0.95 -10.63
C LEU A 89 3.33 -0.74 -10.62
N TRP A 90 3.79 0.51 -10.44
CA TRP A 90 5.21 0.82 -10.28
C TRP A 90 5.83 0.10 -9.08
N ILE A 91 5.18 0.16 -7.91
CA ILE A 91 5.65 -0.53 -6.71
C ILE A 91 5.74 -2.04 -6.95
N PHE A 92 4.71 -2.62 -7.57
CA PHE A 92 4.73 -4.03 -7.97
C PHE A 92 5.94 -4.35 -8.85
N TRP A 93 6.20 -3.54 -9.89
CA TRP A 93 7.34 -3.73 -10.78
C TRP A 93 8.68 -3.64 -10.02
N GLN A 94 8.88 -2.58 -9.23
CA GLN A 94 10.12 -2.35 -8.48
C GLN A 94 10.44 -3.48 -7.50
N LEU A 95 9.42 -4.08 -6.88
CA LEU A 95 9.61 -5.14 -5.89
C LEU A 95 9.70 -6.54 -6.48
N SER A 96 8.96 -6.82 -7.55
CA SER A 96 8.84 -8.16 -8.11
C SER A 96 9.74 -8.40 -9.32
N ARG A 97 10.05 -7.34 -10.09
CA ARG A 97 10.82 -7.39 -11.35
C ARG A 97 10.32 -8.44 -12.36
N LYS A 98 9.03 -8.78 -12.32
CA LYS A 98 8.42 -9.78 -13.19
C LYS A 98 8.18 -9.23 -14.60
N ARG A 99 9.21 -9.33 -15.46
CA ARG A 99 9.18 -8.82 -16.85
C ARG A 99 8.03 -9.39 -17.68
N GLY A 100 7.71 -10.68 -17.54
CA GLY A 100 6.61 -11.30 -18.30
C GLY A 100 5.25 -10.64 -18.04
N ILE A 101 4.97 -10.22 -16.81
CA ILE A 101 3.73 -9.51 -16.48
C ILE A 101 3.75 -8.10 -17.07
N MET A 102 4.88 -7.40 -17.00
CA MET A 102 5.03 -6.07 -17.61
C MET A 102 4.83 -6.13 -19.12
N ALA A 103 5.45 -7.09 -19.81
CA ALA A 103 5.28 -7.26 -21.25
C ALA A 103 3.81 -7.50 -21.66
N THR A 104 3.06 -8.23 -20.85
CA THR A 104 1.61 -8.41 -21.06
C THR A 104 0.85 -7.09 -20.87
N ILE A 105 1.18 -6.31 -19.84
CA ILE A 105 0.56 -5.00 -19.59
C ILE A 105 0.89 -4.01 -20.72
N GLU A 106 2.14 -3.96 -21.16
CA GLU A 106 2.57 -3.10 -22.27
C GLU A 106 1.85 -3.46 -23.57
N ARG A 107 1.71 -4.76 -23.86
CA ARG A 107 0.95 -5.25 -25.01
C ARG A 107 -0.53 -4.86 -24.95
N ASN A 108 -1.17 -5.03 -23.79
CA ASN A 108 -2.60 -4.76 -23.62
C ASN A 108 -2.90 -3.25 -23.56
N SER A 109 -1.97 -2.43 -23.07
CA SER A 109 -2.13 -0.98 -22.98
C SER A 109 -1.62 -0.21 -24.20
N GLY A 110 -0.75 -0.83 -25.01
CA GLY A 110 -0.04 -0.18 -26.11
C GLY A 110 0.98 0.87 -25.65
N ILE A 111 1.38 0.85 -24.37
CA ILE A 111 2.31 1.81 -23.76
C ILE A 111 3.58 1.07 -23.36
N THR A 112 4.75 1.58 -23.77
CA THR A 112 6.05 1.08 -23.31
C THR A 112 6.41 1.77 -21.99
N LEU A 113 6.68 0.99 -20.94
CA LEU A 113 6.98 1.48 -19.59
C LEU A 113 8.45 1.28 -19.19
N LEU A 114 9.18 0.41 -19.90
CA LEU A 114 10.56 0.00 -19.61
C LEU A 114 11.54 0.35 -20.73
#